data_AF-A0A1W1EJF8-F1
#
_entry.id   AF-A0A1W1EJF8-F1
#
_cell.length_a   1.000
_cell.length_b   1.000
_cell.length_c   1.000
_cell.angle_alpha   90.00
_cell.angle_beta   90.00
_cell.angle_gamma   90.00
#
_symmetry.space_group_name_H-M   'P 1'
#
loop_
_entity.id
_entity.type
_entity.pdbx_description
1 polymer ?
#
loop_
_entity_poly.entity_id
_entity_poly.type
_entity_poly.pdbx_seq_one_letter_code
_entity_poly.pdbx_strand_id
1 'polypeptide(L)'
;MGFIKNLLGKFKKDSASAKDIKVETTYNEQLIDNFKNDHQELLKIFGDIKSAFEEDKNAHKKVVNLLNDFKIALEIHLMIEDNKLYSYLTAKYGSDDVHKAFVEDIQTEMTNIAKEVMFFIRKYTNRQSYDNNIDNFLNDLSNIGEVLTRRIKMEEEKLYALYV
;
A
#
# COMPACT_ATOMS: atom_id res chain seq x y z
N MET A 1 -8.13 -14.47 4.02
CA MET A 1 -7.17 -13.57 4.69
C MET A 1 -6.24 -13.03 3.62
N GLY A 2 -6.01 -11.72 3.58
CA GLY A 2 -5.13 -11.08 2.60
C GLY A 2 -3.65 -11.45 2.77
N PHE A 3 -2.82 -11.01 1.82
CA PHE A 3 -1.40 -11.32 1.79
C PHE A 3 -0.61 -10.63 2.92
N ILE A 4 -1.01 -9.42 3.33
CA ILE A 4 -0.33 -8.67 4.40
C ILE A 4 -0.28 -9.50 5.68
N LYS A 5 -1.42 -10.03 6.15
CA LYS A 5 -1.44 -10.85 7.38
C LYS A 5 -0.54 -12.07 7.30
N ASN A 6 -0.42 -12.66 6.11
CA ASN A 6 0.39 -13.87 5.90
C ASN A 6 1.89 -13.57 5.82
N LEU A 7 2.26 -12.37 5.40
CA LEU A 7 3.65 -12.03 5.05
C LEU A 7 4.29 -11.00 5.99
N LEU A 8 3.52 -10.15 6.66
CA LEU A 8 4.03 -9.09 7.53
C LEU A 8 5.01 -9.61 8.59
N GLY A 9 4.65 -10.72 9.26
CA GLY A 9 5.51 -11.35 10.26
C GLY A 9 6.80 -11.96 9.69
N LYS A 10 6.83 -12.33 8.41
CA LYS A 10 8.01 -12.88 7.72
C LYS A 10 8.95 -11.76 7.26
N PHE A 11 8.39 -10.71 6.66
CA PHE A 11 9.17 -9.53 6.24
C PHE A 11 9.77 -8.79 7.45
N LYS A 12 9.05 -8.70 8.58
CA LYS A 12 9.61 -8.15 9.83
C LYS A 12 10.80 -8.95 10.40
N LYS A 13 10.95 -10.23 10.02
CA LYS A 13 12.03 -11.11 10.46
C LYS A 13 13.12 -11.25 9.40
N ASP A 14 13.09 -10.43 8.35
CA ASP A 14 13.92 -10.55 7.15
C ASP A 14 13.91 -11.96 6.52
N SER A 15 12.84 -12.74 6.78
CA SER A 15 12.74 -14.13 6.35
C SER A 15 11.95 -14.31 5.05
N ALA A 16 11.58 -13.20 4.40
CA ALA A 16 10.98 -13.16 3.06
C ALA A 16 11.45 -11.90 2.33
N SER A 17 11.68 -12.01 1.03
CA SER A 17 12.15 -10.94 0.14
C SER A 17 11.20 -10.74 -1.04
N ALA A 18 11.24 -9.56 -1.67
CA ALA A 18 10.53 -9.27 -2.92
C ALA A 18 10.82 -10.31 -4.03
N LYS A 19 11.99 -10.94 -4.00
CA LYS A 19 12.40 -12.00 -4.94
C LYS A 19 11.62 -13.31 -4.78
N ASP A 20 10.93 -13.50 -3.66
CA ASP A 20 10.18 -14.72 -3.36
C ASP A 20 8.74 -14.67 -3.90
N ILE A 21 8.30 -13.51 -4.40
CA ILE A 21 6.96 -13.33 -4.96
C ILE A 21 6.99 -13.74 -6.43
N LYS A 22 6.29 -14.83 -6.75
CA LYS A 22 6.24 -15.37 -8.10
C LYS A 22 5.39 -14.49 -9.02
N VAL A 23 5.90 -14.23 -10.21
CA VAL A 23 5.12 -13.65 -11.32
C VAL A 23 4.02 -14.63 -11.73
N GLU A 24 2.77 -14.19 -11.72
CA GLU A 24 1.60 -14.97 -12.11
C GLU A 24 0.87 -14.26 -13.27
N THR A 25 0.71 -14.95 -14.39
CA THR A 25 0.02 -14.45 -15.59
C THR A 25 -1.27 -15.22 -15.88
N THR A 26 -1.71 -16.07 -14.95
CA THR A 26 -2.93 -16.88 -15.05
C THR A 26 -3.97 -16.40 -14.05
N TYR A 27 -5.25 -16.56 -14.38
CA TYR A 27 -6.36 -16.17 -13.52
C TYR A 27 -6.35 -16.93 -12.19
N ASN A 28 -6.68 -16.23 -11.10
CA ASN A 28 -6.83 -16.74 -9.75
C ASN A 28 -8.07 -16.09 -9.10
N GLU A 29 -9.10 -16.89 -8.88
CA GLU A 29 -10.40 -16.44 -8.37
C GLU A 29 -10.35 -15.75 -6.99
N GLN A 30 -9.32 -16.03 -6.19
CA GLN A 30 -9.18 -15.46 -4.85
C GLN A 30 -8.36 -14.16 -4.84
N LEU A 31 -7.76 -13.78 -5.96
CA LEU A 31 -6.77 -12.68 -6.00
C LEU A 31 -7.40 -11.35 -5.56
N ILE A 32 -8.54 -11.00 -6.15
CA ILE A 32 -9.24 -9.74 -5.87
C ILE A 32 -9.73 -9.68 -4.42
N ASP A 33 -10.31 -10.77 -3.91
CA ASP A 33 -10.75 -10.83 -2.51
C ASP A 33 -9.57 -10.69 -1.54
N ASN A 34 -8.40 -11.23 -1.88
CA ASN A 34 -7.20 -11.06 -1.08
C ASN A 34 -6.70 -9.61 -1.07
N PHE A 35 -6.74 -8.89 -2.20
CA PHE A 35 -6.39 -7.47 -2.24
C PHE A 35 -7.37 -6.60 -1.45
N LYS A 36 -8.68 -6.84 -1.56
CA LYS A 36 -9.67 -6.15 -0.73
C LYS A 36 -9.42 -6.37 0.77
N ASN A 37 -9.05 -7.59 1.17
CA ASN A 37 -8.64 -7.86 2.54
C ASN A 37 -7.36 -7.12 2.94
N ASP A 38 -6.40 -6.96 2.04
CA ASP A 38 -5.20 -6.17 2.27
C ASP A 38 -5.51 -4.68 2.43
N HIS A 39 -6.43 -4.12 1.64
CA HIS A 39 -6.91 -2.74 1.81
C HIS A 39 -7.47 -2.51 3.21
N GLN A 40 -8.27 -3.45 3.72
CA GLN A 40 -8.80 -3.35 5.09
C GLN A 40 -7.67 -3.37 6.14
N GLU A 41 -6.63 -4.17 5.94
CA GLU A 41 -5.49 -4.21 6.86
C GLU A 41 -4.66 -2.92 6.81
N LEU A 42 -4.42 -2.37 5.61
CA LEU A 42 -3.75 -1.08 5.42
C LEU A 42 -4.51 0.04 6.12
N LEU A 43 -5.83 0.13 5.89
CA LEU A 43 -6.69 1.13 6.52
C LEU A 43 -6.75 0.98 8.04
N LYS A 44 -6.71 -0.26 8.54
CA LYS A 44 -6.64 -0.52 9.99
C LYS A 44 -5.35 0.03 10.59
N ILE A 45 -4.18 -0.31 10.02
CA ILE A 45 -2.89 0.20 10.51
C ILE A 45 -2.87 1.74 10.43
N PHE A 46 -3.43 2.32 9.36
CA PHE A 46 -3.55 3.76 9.20
C PHE A 46 -4.38 4.42 10.31
N GLY A 47 -5.51 3.81 10.69
CA GLY A 47 -6.31 4.23 11.84
C GLY A 47 -5.58 4.08 13.18
N ASP A 48 -4.79 3.02 13.33
CA ASP A 48 -3.96 2.78 14.52
C ASP A 48 -2.88 3.88 14.65
N ILE A 49 -2.26 4.33 13.55
CA ILE A 49 -1.31 5.47 13.52
C ILE A 49 -1.98 6.74 14.03
N LYS A 50 -3.15 7.08 13.48
CA LYS A 50 -3.91 8.27 13.86
C LYS A 50 -4.24 8.25 15.35
N SER A 51 -4.81 7.14 15.82
CA SER A 51 -5.23 6.97 17.21
C SER A 51 -4.04 7.08 18.16
N ALA A 52 -2.90 6.46 17.82
CA ALA A 52 -1.69 6.55 18.64
C ALA A 52 -1.16 7.97 18.80
N PHE A 53 -1.26 8.80 17.74
CA PHE A 53 -0.85 10.20 17.79
C PHE A 53 -1.85 11.08 18.57
N GLU A 54 -3.15 10.84 18.39
CA GLU A 54 -4.21 11.59 19.10
C GLU A 54 -4.21 11.29 20.62
N GLU A 55 -3.89 10.05 21.01
CA GLU A 55 -3.73 9.65 22.42
C GLU A 55 -2.54 10.35 23.08
N ASP A 56 -1.39 10.39 22.43
CA ASP A 56 -0.18 11.05 22.92
C ASP A 56 0.72 11.50 21.77
N LYS A 57 0.74 12.82 21.52
CA LYS A 57 1.59 13.42 20.49
C LYS A 57 3.08 13.15 20.72
N ASN A 58 3.52 12.89 21.96
CA ASN A 58 4.92 12.58 22.28
C ASN A 58 5.27 11.09 22.13
N ALA A 59 4.31 10.23 21.76
CA ALA A 59 4.50 8.80 21.59
C ALA A 59 5.26 8.44 20.30
N HIS A 60 6.33 9.17 19.98
CA HIS A 60 7.16 9.01 18.77
C HIS A 60 7.49 7.53 18.51
N LYS A 61 7.96 6.79 19.53
CA LYS A 61 8.31 5.38 19.35
C LYS A 61 7.13 4.50 18.91
N LYS A 62 5.93 4.74 19.46
CA LYS A 62 4.70 4.00 19.10
C LYS A 62 4.30 4.35 17.67
N VAL A 63 4.29 5.64 17.33
CA VAL A 63 3.97 6.14 15.99
C VAL A 63 4.96 5.60 14.95
N VAL A 64 6.26 5.66 15.21
CA VAL A 64 7.32 5.10 14.34
C VAL A 64 7.12 3.61 14.09
N ASN A 65 6.81 2.82 15.12
CA ASN A 65 6.56 1.39 14.94
C ASN A 65 5.38 1.14 14.00
N LEU A 66 4.27 1.87 14.19
CA LEU A 66 3.09 1.75 13.34
C LEU A 66 3.35 2.24 11.90
N LEU A 67 4.12 3.32 11.73
CA LEU A 67 4.55 3.81 10.41
C LEU A 67 5.42 2.77 9.67
N ASN A 68 6.33 2.08 10.39
CA ASN A 68 7.14 1.01 9.81
C ASN A 68 6.29 -0.21 9.46
N ASP A 69 5.30 -0.56 10.28
CA ASP A 69 4.35 -1.63 10.00
C ASP A 69 3.52 -1.32 8.75
N PHE A 70 3.02 -0.09 8.64
CA PHE A 70 2.30 0.40 7.48
C PHE A 70 3.16 0.39 6.22
N LYS A 71 4.43 0.84 6.33
CA LYS A 71 5.40 0.78 5.23
C LYS A 71 5.54 -0.64 4.68
N ILE A 72 5.85 -1.61 5.55
CA ILE A 72 6.08 -2.99 5.14
C ILE A 72 4.80 -3.58 4.54
N ALA A 73 3.64 -3.30 5.15
CA ALA A 73 2.35 -3.76 4.64
C ALA A 73 2.06 -3.22 3.23
N LEU A 74 2.30 -1.93 2.99
CA LEU A 74 2.12 -1.30 1.69
C LEU A 74 3.11 -1.86 0.65
N GLU A 75 4.37 -2.02 1.02
CA GLU A 75 5.39 -2.62 0.16
C GLU A 75 5.01 -4.05 -0.26
N ILE A 76 4.53 -4.88 0.68
CA ILE A 76 4.03 -6.23 0.38
C ILE A 76 2.87 -6.18 -0.61
N HIS A 77 1.88 -5.33 -0.34
CA HIS A 77 0.70 -5.20 -1.19
C HIS A 77 1.08 -4.82 -2.63
N LEU A 78 1.89 -3.77 -2.79
CA LEU A 78 2.35 -3.28 -4.09
C LEU A 78 3.14 -4.34 -4.86
N MET A 79 4.07 -5.03 -4.20
CA MET A 79 4.85 -6.07 -4.85
C MET A 79 3.97 -7.19 -5.38
N ILE A 80 2.90 -7.55 -4.66
CA ILE A 80 1.99 -8.61 -5.09
C ILE A 80 1.09 -8.13 -6.22
N GLU A 81 0.63 -6.88 -6.20
CA GLU A 81 -0.07 -6.29 -7.33
C GLU A 81 0.77 -6.31 -8.60
N ASP A 82 2.02 -5.87 -8.54
CA ASP A 82 2.96 -5.88 -9.68
C ASP A 82 3.16 -7.29 -10.26
N ASN A 83 3.45 -8.26 -9.38
CA ASN A 83 3.79 -9.62 -9.81
C ASN A 83 2.58 -10.47 -10.18
N LYS A 84 1.37 -10.14 -9.71
CA LYS A 84 0.17 -10.95 -9.96
C LYS A 84 -0.86 -10.22 -10.82
N LEU A 85 -1.33 -9.06 -10.37
CA LEU A 85 -2.42 -8.35 -11.04
C LEU A 85 -1.94 -7.71 -12.34
N TYR A 86 -0.93 -6.85 -12.28
CA TYR A 86 -0.42 -6.15 -13.46
C TYR A 86 0.21 -7.12 -14.46
N SER A 87 0.89 -8.16 -13.96
CA SER A 87 1.44 -9.24 -14.82
C SER A 87 0.33 -9.98 -15.59
N TYR A 88 -0.80 -10.31 -14.94
CA TYR A 88 -1.97 -10.88 -15.61
C TYR A 88 -2.59 -9.92 -16.64
N LEU A 89 -2.88 -8.67 -16.22
CA LEU A 89 -3.53 -7.69 -17.08
C LEU A 89 -2.68 -7.36 -18.32
N THR A 90 -1.37 -7.28 -18.15
CA THR A 90 -0.42 -7.07 -19.26
C THR A 90 -0.42 -8.26 -20.22
N ALA A 91 -0.42 -9.50 -19.69
CA ALA A 91 -0.50 -10.69 -20.53
C ALA A 91 -1.82 -10.78 -21.31
N LYS A 92 -2.93 -10.34 -20.70
CA LYS A 92 -4.28 -10.40 -21.30
C LYS A 92 -4.55 -9.28 -22.30
N TYR A 93 -4.21 -8.05 -21.95
CA TYR A 93 -4.58 -6.84 -22.70
C TYR A 93 -3.40 -6.15 -23.38
N GLY A 94 -2.19 -6.72 -23.36
CA GLY A 94 -0.98 -6.08 -23.90
C GLY A 94 -1.01 -5.76 -25.40
N SER A 95 -1.97 -6.32 -26.15
CA SER A 95 -2.21 -6.03 -27.57
C SER A 95 -3.43 -5.13 -27.82
N ASP A 96 -4.16 -4.75 -26.77
CA ASP A 96 -5.27 -3.80 -26.81
C ASP A 96 -4.77 -2.44 -26.31
N ASP A 97 -4.53 -1.51 -27.25
CA ASP A 97 -3.90 -0.22 -26.94
C ASP A 97 -4.66 0.59 -25.88
N VAL A 98 -6.00 0.46 -25.82
CA VAL A 98 -6.85 1.21 -24.88
C VAL A 98 -6.69 0.65 -23.48
N HIS A 99 -6.86 -0.66 -23.31
CA HIS A 99 -6.74 -1.30 -22.01
C HIS A 99 -5.30 -1.27 -21.50
N LYS A 100 -4.31 -1.42 -22.39
CA LYS A 100 -2.90 -1.31 -22.04
C LYS A 100 -2.58 0.09 -21.49
N ALA A 101 -2.93 1.15 -22.22
CA ALA A 101 -2.67 2.52 -21.76
C ALA A 101 -3.34 2.80 -20.41
N PHE A 102 -4.59 2.34 -20.23
CA PHE A 102 -5.29 2.46 -18.96
C PHE A 102 -4.55 1.76 -17.81
N VAL A 103 -4.09 0.52 -18.01
CA VAL A 103 -3.35 -0.24 -16.98
C VAL A 103 -2.02 0.44 -16.64
N GLU A 104 -1.28 0.93 -17.65
CA GLU A 104 0.00 1.64 -17.47
C GLU A 104 -0.17 2.97 -16.72
N ASP A 105 -1.22 3.74 -17.03
CA ASP A 105 -1.55 4.99 -16.34
C ASP A 105 -1.86 4.74 -14.86
N ILE A 106 -2.68 3.72 -14.57
CA ILE A 106 -3.00 3.33 -13.19
C ILE A 106 -1.76 2.85 -12.44
N GLN A 107 -0.88 2.06 -13.05
CA GLN A 107 0.35 1.61 -12.39
C GLN A 107 1.31 2.79 -12.09
N THR A 108 1.39 3.76 -13.01
CA THR A 108 2.18 4.97 -12.86
C THR A 108 1.65 5.85 -11.72
N GLU A 109 0.33 6.01 -11.63
CA GLU A 109 -0.30 6.73 -10.51
C GLU A 109 0.09 6.08 -9.18
N MET A 110 0.09 4.74 -9.08
CA MET A 110 0.45 4.06 -7.83
C MET A 110 1.87 4.35 -7.39
N THR A 111 2.79 4.34 -8.35
CA THR A 111 4.20 4.59 -8.10
C THR A 111 4.41 5.98 -7.49
N ASN A 112 3.62 6.97 -7.91
CA ASN A 112 3.69 8.32 -7.35
C ASN A 112 3.10 8.38 -5.94
N ILE A 113 1.96 7.74 -5.71
CA ILE A 113 1.34 7.64 -4.38
C ILE A 113 2.29 6.96 -3.39
N ALA A 114 2.92 5.85 -3.78
CA ALA A 114 3.88 5.15 -2.95
C ALA A 114 5.06 6.05 -2.54
N LYS A 115 5.56 6.89 -3.46
CA LYS A 115 6.63 7.86 -3.15
C LYS A 115 6.20 8.89 -2.12
N GLU A 116 4.98 9.43 -2.25
CA GLU A 116 4.43 10.40 -1.29
C GLU A 116 4.28 9.79 0.11
N VAL A 117 3.75 8.57 0.18
CA VAL A 117 3.65 7.81 1.43
C VAL A 117 5.03 7.57 2.04
N MET A 118 6.02 7.14 1.25
CA MET A 118 7.38 6.92 1.74
C MET A 118 8.04 8.21 2.24
N PHE A 119 7.77 9.34 1.59
CA PHE A 119 8.24 10.64 2.04
C PHE A 119 7.63 11.01 3.41
N PHE A 120 6.31 10.84 3.56
CA PHE A 120 5.61 11.04 4.83
C PHE A 120 6.19 10.15 5.95
N ILE A 121 6.34 8.85 5.70
CA ILE A 121 6.90 7.91 6.67
C ILE A 121 8.31 8.33 7.07
N ARG A 122 9.18 8.67 6.11
CA ARG A 122 10.55 9.13 6.42
C ARG A 122 10.55 10.41 7.25
N LYS A 123 9.63 11.35 6.96
CA LYS A 123 9.50 12.62 7.69
C LYS A 123 9.19 12.39 9.17
N TYR A 124 8.30 11.44 9.48
CA TYR A 124 7.82 11.23 10.85
C TYR A 124 8.47 10.05 11.60
N THR A 125 9.32 9.27 10.93
CA THR A 125 10.20 8.28 11.60
C THR A 125 11.51 8.88 12.09
N ASN A 126 11.94 10.01 11.52
CA ASN A 126 13.08 10.77 12.00
C ASN A 126 12.68 11.65 13.19
N ARG A 127 13.34 11.46 14.34
CA ARG A 127 12.98 12.15 15.60
C ARG A 127 13.01 13.68 15.50
N GLN A 128 14.09 14.24 14.95
CA GLN A 128 14.23 15.69 14.83
C GLN A 128 13.15 16.29 13.92
N SER A 129 12.88 15.63 12.79
CA SER A 129 11.85 16.03 11.85
C SER A 129 10.44 15.88 12.45
N TYR A 130 10.17 14.81 13.20
CA TYR A 130 8.92 14.61 13.92
C TYR A 130 8.66 15.76 14.89
N ASP A 131 9.61 16.07 15.76
CA ASP A 131 9.46 17.14 16.76
C ASP A 131 9.22 18.50 16.08
N ASN A 132 9.90 18.78 14.96
CA ASN A 132 9.72 20.01 14.18
C ASN A 132 8.38 20.10 13.43
N ASN A 133 7.68 18.97 13.23
CA ASN A 133 6.48 18.90 12.40
C ASN A 133 5.27 18.32 13.15
N ILE A 134 5.36 18.17 14.47
CA ILE A 134 4.36 17.51 15.29
C ILE A 134 2.95 18.13 15.11
N ASP A 135 2.86 19.45 14.99
CA ASP A 135 1.58 20.15 14.79
C ASP A 135 0.99 19.94 13.39
N ASN A 136 1.81 19.58 12.41
CA ASN A 136 1.39 19.28 11.04
C ASN A 136 1.04 17.80 10.84
N PHE A 137 1.33 16.93 11.81
CA PHE A 137 1.23 15.47 11.64
C PHE A 137 -0.15 15.03 11.17
N LEU A 138 -1.23 15.48 11.83
CA LEU A 138 -2.60 15.06 11.49
C LEU A 138 -3.04 15.58 10.12
N ASN A 139 -2.61 16.78 9.73
CA ASN A 139 -2.90 17.33 8.41
C ASN A 139 -2.18 16.53 7.32
N ASP A 140 -0.89 16.27 7.50
CA ASP A 140 -0.10 15.45 6.58
C ASP A 140 -0.66 14.03 6.48
N LEU A 141 -1.04 13.43 7.62
CA LEU A 141 -1.68 12.11 7.65
C LEU A 141 -3.03 12.14 6.90
N SER A 142 -3.85 13.17 7.09
CA SER A 142 -5.12 13.31 6.36
C SER A 142 -4.91 13.32 4.85
N ASN A 143 -3.92 14.09 4.37
CA ASN A 143 -3.60 14.18 2.94
C ASN A 143 -3.20 12.80 2.38
N ILE A 144 -2.38 12.03 3.12
CA ILE A 144 -2.04 10.66 2.73
C ILE A 144 -3.29 9.76 2.70
N GLY A 145 -4.17 9.89 3.69
CA GLY A 145 -5.41 9.10 3.77
C GLY A 145 -6.35 9.34 2.58
N GLU A 146 -6.47 10.60 2.13
CA GLU A 146 -7.29 10.96 0.96
C GLU A 146 -6.76 10.34 -0.33
N VAL A 147 -5.44 10.38 -0.54
CA VAL A 147 -4.79 9.81 -1.72
C VAL A 147 -4.92 8.29 -1.74
N LEU A 148 -4.68 7.62 -0.60
CA LEU A 148 -4.84 6.17 -0.48
C LEU A 148 -6.29 5.71 -0.68
N THR A 149 -7.26 6.44 -0.11
CA THR A 149 -8.69 6.09 -0.26
C THR A 149 -9.14 6.24 -1.71
N ARG A 150 -8.72 7.31 -2.38
CA ARG A 150 -8.99 7.51 -3.81
C ARG A 150 -8.41 6.37 -4.65
N ARG A 151 -7.20 5.93 -4.30
CA ARG A 151 -6.52 4.83 -4.95
C ARG A 151 -7.28 3.51 -4.83
N ILE A 152 -7.59 3.11 -3.60
CA ILE A 152 -8.35 1.89 -3.29
C ILE A 152 -9.68 1.89 -4.05
N LYS A 153 -10.39 3.02 -4.06
CA LYS A 153 -11.64 3.16 -4.78
C LYS A 153 -11.47 2.95 -6.29
N MET A 154 -10.44 3.56 -6.88
CA MET A 154 -10.15 3.39 -8.30
C MET A 154 -9.86 1.92 -8.64
N GLU A 155 -9.07 1.23 -7.81
CA GLU A 155 -8.75 -0.19 -8.03
C GLU A 155 -10.00 -1.07 -7.95
N GLU A 156 -10.78 -0.92 -6.87
CA GLU A 156 -11.94 -1.76 -6.62
C GLU A 156 -13.09 -1.53 -7.59
N GLU A 157 -13.30 -0.29 -8.04
CA GLU A 157 -14.41 0.05 -8.95
C GLU A 157 -14.05 -0.11 -10.43
N LYS A 158 -12.77 0.04 -10.80
CA LYS A 158 -12.36 0.08 -12.21
C LYS A 158 -11.33 -0.98 -12.57
N LEU A 159 -10.18 -1.01 -11.88
CA LEU A 159 -9.09 -1.91 -12.27
C LEU A 159 -9.49 -3.38 -12.14
N TYR A 160 -10.15 -3.74 -11.03
CA TYR A 160 -10.53 -5.12 -10.76
C TYR A 160 -11.62 -5.63 -11.71
N ALA A 161 -12.38 -4.74 -12.36
CA ALA A 161 -13.34 -5.13 -13.39
C ALA A 161 -12.66 -5.72 -14.65
N LEU A 162 -11.37 -5.43 -14.87
CA LEU A 162 -10.59 -6.01 -15.97
C LEU A 162 -10.08 -7.42 -15.67
N TYR A 163 -10.13 -7.84 -14.40
CA TYR A 163 -9.65 -9.14 -13.94
C TYR A 163 -10.73 -10.23 -14.09
N VAL A 164 -10.90 -10.68 -15.32
CA VAL A 164 -11.85 -11.75 -15.74
C VAL A 164 -11.15 -12.82 -16.54
#